data_AF-A0A1X1TCE9-F1
#
_entry.id   AF-A0A1X1TCE9-F1
#
_cell.length_a   1.000
_cell.length_b   1.000
_cell.length_c   1.000
_cell.angle_alpha   90.00
_cell.angle_beta   90.00
_cell.angle_gamma   90.00
#
_symmetry.space_group_name_H-M   'P 1'
#
loop_
_entity.id
_entity.type
_entity.pdbx_description
1 polymer ?
#
loop_
_entity_poly.entity_id
_entity_poly.type
_entity_poly.pdbx_seq_one_letter_code
_entity_poly.pdbx_strand_id
1 'polypeptide(L)'
;MLGTEDAGASVSFDDVVGARPEYAAALRDIEYAIWDQTLVSPTILELCRLRIAQLLGCRAALDYRTPRAPTDSLDETLVDSLTRWPTSSRFDRRLRACLGYAEQLLIDAQEVSDELCRAVIDEIGEGGFLVLTYACGLFETTQRARLVLGAARW
;
A
#
# COMPACT_ATOMS: atom_id res chain seq x y z
N MET A 1 -2.41 -36.54 31.16
CA MET A 1 -2.33 -35.17 31.72
C MET A 1 -1.90 -34.27 30.57
N LEU A 2 -2.88 -33.74 29.85
CA LEU A 2 -2.64 -32.86 28.70
C LEU A 2 -2.17 -31.52 29.26
N GLY A 3 -0.90 -31.19 29.03
CA GLY A 3 -0.39 -29.86 29.28
C GLY A 3 -1.13 -28.89 28.37
N THR A 4 -1.85 -27.95 28.96
CA THR A 4 -2.26 -26.73 28.27
C THR A 4 -0.99 -26.01 27.87
N GLU A 5 -0.58 -26.14 26.61
CA GLU A 5 0.30 -25.17 26.00
C GLU A 5 -0.37 -23.82 26.19
N ASP A 6 0.24 -23.00 27.05
CA ASP A 6 -0.06 -21.58 27.13
C ASP A 6 0.25 -21.03 25.75
N ALA A 7 -0.78 -20.92 24.91
CA ALA A 7 -0.71 -20.22 23.64
C ALA A 7 -0.48 -18.76 23.99
N GLY A 8 0.78 -18.42 24.27
CA GLY A 8 1.21 -17.11 24.72
C GLY A 8 0.61 -16.08 23.80
N ALA A 9 -0.13 -15.12 24.37
CA ALA A 9 -0.83 -14.10 23.61
C ALA A 9 0.14 -13.50 22.58
N SER A 10 -0.14 -13.72 21.30
CA SER A 10 0.72 -13.21 20.23
C SER A 10 0.68 -11.69 20.28
N VAL A 11 1.84 -11.06 20.47
CA VAL A 11 1.98 -9.61 20.51
C VAL A 11 1.47 -9.03 19.18
N SER A 12 0.52 -8.10 19.24
CA SER A 12 -0.04 -7.47 18.03
C SER A 12 0.92 -6.45 17.44
N PHE A 13 0.72 -6.09 16.16
CA PHE A 13 1.44 -4.99 15.53
C PHE A 13 1.35 -3.70 16.37
N ASP A 14 0.16 -3.40 16.90
CA ASP A 14 -0.11 -2.20 17.68
C ASP A 14 0.62 -2.23 19.03
N ASP A 15 0.76 -3.39 19.67
CA ASP A 15 1.52 -3.56 20.91
C ASP A 15 3.03 -3.33 20.67
N VAL A 16 3.58 -3.91 19.59
CA VAL A 16 5.00 -3.75 19.22
C VAL A 16 5.34 -2.29 18.94
N VAL A 17 4.49 -1.60 18.17
CA VAL A 17 4.66 -0.19 17.82
C VAL A 17 4.45 0.70 19.06
N GLY A 18 3.42 0.42 19.86
CA GLY A 18 3.10 1.18 21.07
C GLY A 18 4.21 1.15 22.13
N ALA A 19 4.96 0.04 22.21
CA ALA A 19 6.13 -0.06 23.08
C ALA A 19 7.35 0.78 22.61
N ARG A 20 7.29 1.42 21.44
CA ARG A 20 8.39 2.19 20.82
C ARG A 20 7.90 3.55 20.30
N PRO A 21 7.61 4.51 21.20
CA PRO A 21 6.89 5.74 20.83
C PRO A 21 7.63 6.64 19.84
N GLU A 22 8.97 6.75 19.93
CA GLU A 22 9.76 7.56 18.99
C GLU A 22 9.73 6.98 17.57
N TYR A 23 9.88 5.66 17.45
CA TYR A 23 9.74 4.94 16.20
C TYR A 23 8.33 5.08 15.62
N ALA A 24 7.31 4.93 16.46
CA ALA A 24 5.91 5.09 16.05
C ALA A 24 5.60 6.51 15.56
N ALA A 25 6.19 7.54 16.20
CA ALA A 25 6.04 8.92 15.77
C ALA A 25 6.71 9.16 14.40
N ALA A 26 7.95 8.72 14.23
CA ALA A 26 8.67 8.89 12.96
C ALA A 26 7.96 8.19 11.78
N LEU A 27 7.44 6.98 11.97
CA LEU A 27 6.65 6.30 10.93
C LEU A 27 5.38 7.05 10.57
N ARG A 28 4.68 7.60 11.57
CA ARG A 28 3.47 8.39 11.34
C ARG A 28 3.78 9.66 10.54
N ASP A 29 4.89 10.32 10.83
CA ASP A 29 5.31 11.52 10.10
C ASP A 29 5.62 11.20 8.63
N ILE A 30 6.25 10.06 8.35
CA ILE A 30 6.49 9.58 6.98
C ILE A 30 5.18 9.26 6.28
N GLU A 31 4.26 8.54 6.94
CA GLU A 31 2.95 8.21 6.39
C GLU A 31 2.17 9.48 6.04
N TYR A 32 2.14 10.47 6.95
CA TYR A 32 1.46 11.75 6.72
C TYR A 32 2.11 12.51 5.56
N ALA A 33 3.43 12.57 5.48
CA ALA A 33 4.11 13.22 4.37
C ALA A 33 3.77 12.57 3.01
N ILE A 34 3.64 11.24 2.95
CA ILE A 34 3.28 10.51 1.73
C ILE A 34 1.83 10.78 1.31
N TRP A 35 0.91 10.86 2.26
CA TRP A 35 -0.50 11.07 1.96
C TRP A 35 -0.89 12.53 1.72
N ASP A 36 -0.21 13.48 2.38
CA ASP A 36 -0.61 14.88 2.40
C ASP A 36 0.16 15.73 1.35
N GLN A 37 1.12 15.13 0.64
CA GLN A 37 1.75 15.74 -0.53
C GLN A 37 0.77 15.90 -1.71
N THR A 38 1.12 16.76 -2.68
CA THR A 38 0.23 17.16 -3.80
C THR A 38 0.69 16.70 -5.19
N LEU A 39 1.81 15.98 -5.28
CA LEU A 39 2.42 15.49 -6.52
C LEU A 39 1.68 14.26 -7.08
N VAL A 40 1.16 13.40 -6.20
CA VAL A 40 0.42 12.18 -6.56
C VAL A 40 -0.95 12.23 -5.90
N SER A 41 -2.00 12.00 -6.71
CA SER A 41 -3.38 11.96 -6.21
C SER A 41 -3.53 10.88 -5.13
N PRO A 42 -4.23 11.17 -4.01
CA PRO A 42 -4.55 10.17 -2.99
C PRO A 42 -5.29 8.95 -3.56
N THR A 43 -6.09 9.12 -4.61
CA THR A 43 -6.76 8.00 -5.31
C THR A 43 -5.76 7.03 -5.92
N ILE A 44 -4.68 7.54 -6.55
CA ILE A 44 -3.63 6.69 -7.15
C ILE A 44 -2.91 5.90 -6.06
N LEU A 45 -2.53 6.58 -4.97
CA LEU A 45 -1.85 5.96 -3.83
C LEU A 45 -2.72 4.88 -3.19
N GLU A 46 -4.01 5.15 -3.01
CA GLU A 46 -4.93 4.20 -2.41
C GLU A 46 -5.19 2.98 -3.31
N LEU A 47 -5.33 3.17 -4.63
CA LEU A 47 -5.45 2.06 -5.57
C LEU A 47 -4.19 1.20 -5.59
N CYS A 48 -2.99 1.79 -5.51
CA CYS A 48 -1.74 1.05 -5.39
C CYS A 48 -1.67 0.28 -4.05
N ARG A 49 -2.02 0.93 -2.93
CA ARG A 49 -2.07 0.29 -1.59
C ARG A 49 -3.01 -0.91 -1.56
N LEU A 50 -4.22 -0.76 -2.12
CA LEU A 50 -5.22 -1.81 -2.22
C LEU A 50 -4.78 -2.92 -3.17
N ARG A 51 -4.10 -2.58 -4.27
CA ARG A 51 -3.57 -3.60 -5.18
C ARG A 51 -2.48 -4.44 -4.53
N ILE A 52 -1.56 -3.79 -3.82
CA ILE A 52 -0.55 -4.48 -2.99
C ILE A 52 -1.25 -5.40 -1.96
N ALA A 53 -2.32 -4.92 -1.33
CA ALA A 53 -3.08 -5.72 -0.37
C ALA A 53 -3.77 -6.94 -1.01
N GLN A 54 -4.28 -6.81 -2.23
CA GLN A 54 -4.82 -7.94 -3.00
C GLN A 54 -3.73 -8.98 -3.30
N LEU A 55 -2.54 -8.54 -3.71
CA LEU A 55 -1.42 -9.43 -4.05
C LEU A 55 -0.83 -10.12 -2.81
N LEU A 56 -0.76 -9.42 -1.67
CA LEU A 56 -0.28 -9.98 -0.40
C LEU A 56 -1.35 -10.79 0.35
N GLY A 57 -2.63 -10.67 -0.01
CA GLY A 57 -3.73 -11.26 0.75
C GLY A 57 -4.01 -10.58 2.10
N CYS A 58 -3.65 -9.30 2.25
CA CYS A 58 -3.78 -8.56 3.50
C CYS A 58 -5.21 -8.02 3.68
N ARG A 59 -6.10 -8.83 4.26
CA ARG A 59 -7.53 -8.48 4.43
C ARG A 59 -7.76 -7.23 5.26
N ALA A 60 -7.03 -7.05 6.36
CA ALA A 60 -7.14 -5.84 7.18
C ALA A 60 -6.85 -4.55 6.39
N ALA A 61 -5.92 -4.61 5.43
CA ALA A 61 -5.64 -3.49 4.53
C ALA A 61 -6.73 -3.31 3.46
N LEU A 62 -7.37 -4.40 3.01
CA LEU A 62 -8.51 -4.34 2.08
C LEU A 62 -9.80 -3.84 2.73
N ASP A 63 -10.00 -4.06 4.03
CA ASP A 63 -11.20 -3.63 4.75
C ASP A 63 -11.13 -2.14 5.14
N TYR A 64 -9.94 -1.55 5.08
CA TYR A 64 -9.73 -0.13 5.36
C TYR A 64 -9.72 0.70 4.08
N ARG A 65 -10.33 1.89 4.17
CA ARG A 65 -10.21 2.97 3.19
C ARG A 65 -9.57 4.17 3.86
N THR A 66 -8.54 4.75 3.25
CA THR A 66 -7.92 5.97 3.77
C THR A 66 -8.89 7.16 3.71
N PRO A 67 -8.99 8.00 4.76
CA PRO A 67 -9.80 9.21 4.71
C PRO A 67 -9.22 10.28 3.79
N ARG A 68 -7.97 10.14 3.33
CA ARG A 68 -7.32 11.05 2.38
C ARG A 68 -7.82 10.90 0.94
N ALA A 69 -8.36 9.74 0.59
CA ALA A 69 -8.81 9.50 -0.77
C ALA A 69 -10.30 9.82 -0.86
N PRO A 70 -10.74 10.64 -1.84
CA PRO A 70 -12.14 10.98 -1.99
C PRO A 70 -12.98 9.71 -2.20
N THR A 71 -14.03 9.53 -1.39
CA THR A 71 -14.95 8.38 -1.48
C THR A 71 -15.55 8.25 -2.88
N ASP A 72 -15.86 9.39 -3.52
CA ASP A 72 -16.48 9.43 -4.84
C ASP A 72 -15.53 8.97 -5.96
N SER A 73 -14.22 8.96 -5.69
CA SER A 73 -13.19 8.49 -6.63
C SER A 73 -12.84 7.01 -6.46
N LEU A 74 -13.37 6.37 -5.41
CA LEU A 74 -13.05 5.00 -4.99
C LEU A 74 -14.33 4.23 -4.66
N ASP A 75 -15.15 3.97 -5.67
CA ASP A 75 -16.23 3.02 -5.49
C ASP A 75 -15.69 1.58 -5.43
N GLU A 76 -16.42 0.70 -4.73
CA GLU A 76 -16.01 -0.71 -4.56
C GLU A 76 -15.94 -1.47 -5.90
N THR A 77 -16.69 -1.04 -6.93
CA THR A 77 -16.63 -1.66 -8.26
C THR A 77 -15.32 -1.38 -8.98
N LEU A 78 -14.71 -0.20 -8.74
CA LEU A 78 -13.38 0.15 -9.20
C LEU A 78 -12.33 -0.70 -8.47
N VAL A 79 -12.44 -0.81 -7.14
CA VAL A 79 -11.54 -1.63 -6.31
C VAL A 79 -11.57 -3.11 -6.74
N ASP A 80 -12.76 -3.68 -6.95
CA ASP A 80 -12.92 -5.05 -7.46
C ASP A 80 -12.27 -5.24 -8.84
N SER A 81 -12.29 -4.18 -9.66
CA SER A 81 -11.69 -4.20 -10.99
C SER A 81 -10.16 -4.12 -10.99
N LEU A 82 -9.51 -3.81 -9.85
CA LEU A 82 -8.05 -3.79 -9.71
C LEU A 82 -7.42 -5.12 -10.11
N THR A 83 -8.06 -6.26 -9.81
CA THR A 83 -7.55 -7.58 -10.23
C THR A 83 -7.43 -7.76 -11.75
N ARG A 84 -8.11 -6.90 -12.51
CA ARG A 84 -8.12 -6.88 -13.98
C ARG A 84 -7.66 -5.53 -14.53
N TRP A 85 -6.90 -4.75 -13.76
CA TRP A 85 -6.44 -3.43 -14.18
C TRP A 85 -5.71 -3.42 -15.54
N PRO A 86 -4.92 -4.45 -15.94
CA PRO A 86 -4.23 -4.42 -17.23
C PRO A 86 -5.18 -4.44 -18.43
N THR A 87 -6.42 -4.89 -18.28
CA THR A 87 -7.39 -5.02 -19.38
C THR A 87 -8.67 -4.22 -19.16
N SER A 88 -8.90 -3.70 -17.96
CA SER A 88 -10.08 -2.93 -17.60
C SER A 88 -10.03 -1.50 -18.18
N SER A 89 -11.10 -1.09 -18.86
CA SER A 89 -11.23 0.28 -19.39
C SER A 89 -11.42 1.35 -18.31
N ARG A 90 -11.55 0.95 -17.04
CA ARG A 90 -11.68 1.87 -15.90
C ARG A 90 -10.37 2.54 -15.49
N PHE A 91 -9.23 2.00 -15.91
CA PHE A 91 -7.92 2.55 -15.57
C PHE A 91 -7.35 3.26 -16.79
N ASP A 92 -7.12 4.56 -16.63
CA ASP A 92 -6.46 5.37 -17.64
C ASP A 92 -4.94 5.08 -17.70
N ARG A 93 -4.25 5.76 -18.60
CA ARG A 93 -2.80 5.58 -18.80
C ARG A 93 -2.00 5.85 -17.52
N ARG A 94 -2.34 6.91 -16.79
CA ARG A 94 -1.68 7.31 -15.54
C ARG A 94 -1.84 6.25 -14.45
N LEU A 95 -3.07 5.77 -14.24
CA LEU A 95 -3.36 4.70 -13.27
C LEU A 95 -2.64 3.41 -13.62
N ARG A 96 -2.63 3.04 -14.91
CA ARG A 96 -1.95 1.83 -15.40
C ARG A 96 -0.44 1.88 -15.18
N ALA A 97 0.19 3.03 -15.44
CA ALA A 97 1.62 3.20 -15.18
C ALA A 97 1.95 3.00 -13.69
N CYS A 98 1.19 3.66 -12.81
CA CYS A 98 1.43 3.57 -11.37
C CYS A 98 1.13 2.17 -10.80
N LEU A 99 0.04 1.54 -11.23
CA LEU A 99 -0.32 0.17 -10.83
C LEU A 99 0.70 -0.85 -11.33
N GLY A 100 1.12 -0.74 -12.61
CA GLY A 100 2.14 -1.63 -13.17
C GLY A 100 3.47 -1.53 -12.43
N TYR A 101 3.89 -0.31 -12.07
CA TYR A 101 5.06 -0.10 -11.24
C TYR A 101 4.91 -0.71 -9.83
N ALA A 102 3.79 -0.45 -9.16
CA ALA A 102 3.53 -0.98 -7.82
C ALA A 102 3.51 -2.52 -7.79
N GLU A 103 2.93 -3.16 -8.81
CA GLU A 103 2.96 -4.62 -8.95
C GLU A 103 4.37 -5.15 -9.22
N GLN A 104 5.08 -4.56 -10.18
CA GLN A 104 6.42 -5.02 -10.54
C GLN A 104 7.37 -4.90 -9.35
N LEU A 105 7.35 -3.75 -8.65
CA LEU A 105 8.16 -3.54 -7.46
C LEU A 105 7.86 -4.57 -6.35
N LEU A 106 6.59 -4.97 -6.20
CA LEU A 106 6.18 -5.96 -5.21
C LEU A 106 6.57 -7.40 -5.60
N ILE A 107 6.39 -7.76 -6.87
CA ILE A 107 6.56 -9.13 -7.38
C ILE A 107 8.04 -9.43 -7.60
N ASP A 108 8.74 -8.54 -8.29
CA ASP A 108 10.15 -8.65 -8.59
C ASP A 108 10.77 -7.26 -8.79
N ALA A 109 11.30 -6.72 -7.69
CA ALA A 109 11.97 -5.43 -7.66
C ALA A 109 13.23 -5.38 -8.55
N GLN A 110 13.85 -6.52 -8.88
CA GLN A 110 15.02 -6.55 -9.76
C GLN A 110 14.65 -6.33 -11.23
N GLU A 111 13.41 -6.65 -11.61
CA GLU A 111 12.88 -6.51 -12.97
C GLU A 111 12.15 -5.16 -13.17
N VAL A 112 12.30 -4.21 -12.25
CA VAL A 112 11.85 -2.83 -12.45
C VAL A 112 12.78 -2.15 -13.46
N SER A 113 12.36 -2.09 -14.72
CA SER A 113 13.17 -1.54 -15.81
C SER A 113 13.14 -0.01 -15.90
N ASP A 114 14.14 0.56 -16.60
CA ASP A 114 14.19 2.00 -16.89
C ASP A 114 12.98 2.47 -17.71
N GLU A 115 12.46 1.64 -18.61
CA GLU A 115 11.26 1.93 -19.40
C GLU A 115 10.01 2.01 -18.52
N LEU A 116 9.88 1.12 -17.53
CA LEU A 116 8.78 1.16 -16.58
C LEU A 116 8.85 2.42 -15.72
N CYS A 117 10.04 2.74 -15.19
CA CYS A 117 10.29 3.97 -14.44
C CYS A 117 9.96 5.22 -15.27
N ARG A 118 10.45 5.28 -16.53
CA ARG A 118 10.12 6.37 -17.46
C ARG A 118 8.63 6.50 -17.72
N ALA A 119 7.91 5.40 -17.90
CA ALA A 119 6.47 5.43 -18.14
C ALA A 119 5.70 6.05 -16.97
N VAL A 120 6.14 5.83 -15.73
CA VAL A 120 5.58 6.50 -14.55
C VAL A 120 5.98 7.97 -14.53
N ILE A 121 7.28 8.28 -14.71
CA ILE A 121 7.78 9.65 -14.70
C ILE A 121 7.09 10.52 -15.76
N ASP A 122 6.81 9.99 -16.94
CA ASP A 122 6.09 10.69 -18.01
C ASP A 122 4.64 11.07 -17.57
N GLU A 123 4.04 10.32 -16.66
CA GLU A 123 2.65 10.52 -16.20
C GLU A 123 2.53 11.38 -14.93
N ILE A 124 3.49 11.28 -13.98
CA ILE A 124 3.41 11.94 -12.66
C ILE A 124 4.65 12.76 -12.28
N GLY A 125 5.65 12.84 -13.17
CA GLY A 125 6.91 13.55 -12.95
C GLY A 125 7.86 12.82 -11.99
N GLU A 126 9.10 13.30 -11.91
CA GLU A 126 10.16 12.72 -11.07
C GLU A 126 9.80 12.78 -9.58
N GLY A 127 9.27 13.91 -9.13
CA GLY A 127 8.81 14.06 -7.75
C GLY A 127 7.66 13.11 -7.40
N GLY A 128 6.71 12.93 -8.33
CA GLY A 128 5.63 11.96 -8.17
C GLY A 128 6.13 10.52 -8.15
N PHE A 129 7.11 10.19 -8.99
CA PHE A 129 7.76 8.88 -8.99
C PHE A 129 8.45 8.58 -7.65
N LEU A 130 9.14 9.56 -7.07
CA LEU A 130 9.77 9.42 -5.76
C LEU A 130 8.73 9.14 -4.67
N VAL A 131 7.63 9.91 -4.65
CA VAL A 131 6.51 9.68 -3.73
C VAL A 131 5.92 8.28 -3.92
N LEU A 132 5.64 7.86 -5.15
CA LEU A 132 5.07 6.54 -5.44
C LEU A 132 5.99 5.42 -4.96
N THR A 133 7.29 5.55 -5.18
CA THR A 133 8.30 4.58 -4.75
C THR A 133 8.28 4.40 -3.23
N TYR A 134 8.35 5.51 -2.48
CA TYR A 134 8.30 5.47 -1.01
C TYR A 134 6.95 4.96 -0.48
N ALA A 135 5.85 5.34 -1.12
CA ALA A 135 4.52 4.86 -0.78
C ALA A 135 4.43 3.34 -0.94
N CYS A 136 4.84 2.79 -2.09
CA CYS A 136 4.79 1.35 -2.34
C CYS A 136 5.64 0.57 -1.33
N GLY A 137 6.85 1.03 -1.04
CA GLY A 137 7.71 0.43 -0.02
C GLY A 137 7.06 0.44 1.36
N LEU A 138 6.54 1.60 1.80
CA LEU A 138 5.84 1.71 3.08
C LEU A 138 4.61 0.79 3.15
N PHE A 139 3.81 0.75 2.08
CA PHE A 139 2.60 -0.06 2.02
C PHE A 139 2.93 -1.55 2.12
N GLU A 140 3.87 -2.06 1.32
CA GLU A 140 4.16 -3.49 1.28
C GLU A 140 4.83 -3.98 2.57
N THR A 141 5.81 -3.25 3.11
CA THR A 141 6.46 -3.64 4.38
C THR A 141 5.49 -3.61 5.55
N THR A 142 4.62 -2.59 5.61
CA THR A 142 3.62 -2.48 6.68
C THR A 142 2.59 -3.59 6.59
N GLN A 143 2.11 -3.91 5.38
CA GLN A 143 1.15 -5.00 5.17
C GLN A 143 1.75 -6.37 5.51
N ARG A 144 3.02 -6.62 5.15
CA ARG A 144 3.74 -7.85 5.54
C ARG A 144 3.90 -7.96 7.06
N ALA A 145 4.30 -6.88 7.73
CA ALA A 145 4.42 -6.88 9.20
C ALA A 145 3.07 -7.21 9.87
N ARG A 146 1.97 -6.63 9.37
CA ARG A 146 0.61 -6.88 9.87
C ARG A 146 0.13 -8.31 9.61
N LEU A 147 0.50 -8.92 8.48
CA LEU A 147 0.20 -10.33 8.20
C LEU A 147 0.85 -11.29 9.22
N VAL A 148 2.04 -10.93 9.73
CA VAL A 148 2.79 -11.74 10.69
C VAL A 148 2.33 -11.50 12.14
N LEU A 149 2.19 -10.24 12.54
CA LEU A 149 1.91 -9.88 13.93
C LEU A 149 0.41 -9.76 14.25
N GLY A 150 -0.45 -9.71 13.22
CA GLY A 150 -1.86 -9.38 13.37
C GLY A 150 -2.08 -7.90 13.70
N ALA A 151 -3.11 -7.30 13.10
CA ALA A 151 -3.56 -5.96 13.43
C ALA A 151 -5.09 -5.90 13.36
N ALA A 152 -5.70 -5.20 14.30
CA ALA A 152 -7.16 -5.06 14.36
C ALA A 152 -7.70 -3.98 13.41
N ARG A 153 -6.83 -3.13 12.84
CA ARG A 153 -7.19 -1.94 12.04
C ARG A 153 -5.96 -1.41 11.27
N TRP A 154 -6.20 -0.62 10.21
CA TRP A 154 -5.16 0.11 9.45
C TRP A 154 -5.00 1.53 9.99
#